data_AF-A0A165DPJ3-F1
#
_entry.id   AF-A0A165DPJ3-F1
#
_cell.length_a   1.000
_cell.length_b   1.000
_cell.length_c   1.000
_cell.angle_alpha   90.00
_cell.angle_beta   90.00
_cell.angle_gamma   90.00
#
_symmetry.space_group_name_H-M   'P 1'
#
loop_
_entity.id
_entity.type
_entity.pdbx_description
1 polymer ?
#
loop_
_entity_poly.entity_id
_entity_poly.type
_entity_poly.pdbx_seq_one_letter_code
_entity_poly.pdbx_strand_id
1 'polypeptide(L)'
;MSDSSSDGEDSSYRPSPSGSSRYIASAGMPPSSGCALLQALRGQVQAGQYPTTGGEYLEAIFTHREAVAAFPQGHHNCAVGFSDLAMELERRGMRPDREGDAEAVAAFRHEAWVIWEQSVVAGRP
;
A
#
# COMPACT_ATOMS: atom_id res chain seq x y z
N MET A 1 -49.32 -22.77 -46.71
CA MET A 1 -49.73 -22.06 -45.49
C MET A 1 -48.53 -21.27 -45.00
N SER A 2 -48.69 -19.95 -44.99
CA SER A 2 -47.99 -18.91 -44.21
C SER A 2 -46.57 -18.46 -44.58
N ASP A 3 -46.53 -17.17 -44.90
CA ASP A 3 -45.42 -16.24 -45.12
C ASP A 3 -44.57 -15.90 -43.87
N SER A 4 -43.56 -15.06 -44.12
CA SER A 4 -43.00 -14.02 -43.21
C SER A 4 -41.84 -14.42 -42.30
N SER A 5 -40.82 -13.60 -42.03
CA SER A 5 -40.35 -12.32 -42.59
C SER A 5 -38.92 -12.08 -42.08
N SER A 6 -38.09 -11.47 -42.91
CA SER A 6 -36.92 -10.69 -42.48
C SER A 6 -37.41 -9.40 -41.81
N ASP A 7 -36.84 -9.01 -40.67
CA ASP A 7 -36.77 -7.60 -40.26
C ASP A 7 -35.73 -7.40 -39.15
N GLY A 8 -35.05 -6.27 -39.24
CA GLY A 8 -33.85 -5.93 -38.49
C GLY A 8 -34.10 -5.33 -37.10
N GLU A 9 -32.95 -5.05 -36.47
CA GLU A 9 -32.69 -3.98 -35.49
C GLU A 9 -33.49 -3.98 -34.18
N ASP A 10 -32.80 -4.15 -33.04
CA ASP A 10 -32.64 -3.03 -32.11
C ASP A 10 -31.47 -3.26 -31.15
N SER A 11 -30.47 -2.40 -31.29
CA SER A 11 -29.38 -2.21 -30.35
C SER A 11 -29.91 -1.39 -29.18
N SER A 12 -30.21 -2.06 -28.07
CA SER A 12 -30.36 -1.41 -26.78
C SER A 12 -29.19 -1.78 -25.86
N TYR A 13 -27.95 -1.44 -26.26
CA TYR A 13 -26.83 -1.32 -25.32
C TYR A 13 -27.19 -0.22 -24.32
N ARG A 14 -27.65 -0.60 -23.13
CA ARG A 14 -27.74 0.30 -21.98
C ARG A 14 -26.33 0.46 -21.41
N PRO A 15 -25.70 1.64 -21.50
CA PRO A 15 -24.53 1.91 -20.69
C PRO A 15 -25.04 1.98 -19.25
N SER A 16 -24.63 1.04 -18.41
CA SER A 16 -24.81 1.17 -16.96
C SER A 16 -24.27 2.55 -16.56
N PRO A 17 -25.05 3.35 -15.83
CA PRO A 17 -24.66 4.69 -15.48
C PRO A 17 -23.33 4.61 -14.75
N SER A 18 -22.38 5.42 -15.24
CA SER A 18 -21.14 5.81 -14.58
C SER A 18 -21.29 5.58 -13.08
N GLY A 19 -20.73 4.47 -12.60
CA GLY A 19 -20.52 4.26 -11.20
C GLY A 19 -19.46 5.27 -10.83
N SER A 20 -19.91 6.48 -10.48
CA SER A 20 -19.10 7.55 -9.92
C SER A 20 -18.10 6.88 -9.01
N SER A 21 -16.83 7.00 -9.38
CA SER A 21 -15.71 6.65 -8.53
C SER A 21 -16.07 7.19 -7.17
N ARG A 22 -16.35 6.27 -6.24
CA ARG A 22 -16.60 6.60 -4.85
C ARG A 22 -15.25 7.00 -4.29
N TYR A 23 -14.81 8.20 -4.66
CA TYR A 23 -14.00 9.02 -3.78
C TYR A 23 -14.93 9.27 -2.59
N ILE A 24 -15.02 8.31 -1.68
CA ILE A 24 -15.21 8.64 -0.28
C ILE A 24 -13.96 9.44 0.02
N ALA A 25 -14.03 10.75 -0.23
CA ALA A 25 -13.14 11.68 0.40
C ALA A 25 -13.35 11.39 1.88
N SER A 26 -12.39 10.69 2.48
CA SER A 26 -12.23 10.52 3.91
C SER A 26 -11.93 11.91 4.48
N ALA A 27 -12.92 12.80 4.39
CA ALA A 27 -12.90 14.15 4.90
C ALA A 27 -12.88 14.04 6.42
N GLY A 28 -11.67 14.06 6.97
CA GLY A 28 -11.42 14.06 8.42
C GLY A 28 -10.41 13.02 8.90
N MET A 29 -10.01 12.04 8.08
CA MET A 29 -8.91 11.14 8.45
C MET A 29 -7.59 11.79 7.99
N PRO A 30 -6.56 11.94 8.85
CA PRO A 30 -5.24 12.31 8.37
C PRO A 30 -4.81 11.36 7.25
N PRO A 31 -4.16 11.85 6.18
CA PRO A 31 -3.72 10.99 5.10
C PRO A 31 -2.88 9.86 5.68
N SER A 32 -3.24 8.62 5.37
CA SER A 32 -2.53 7.45 5.87
C SER A 32 -1.09 7.49 5.36
N SER A 33 -0.12 7.52 6.29
CA SER A 33 1.30 7.53 5.98
C SER A 33 1.68 6.29 5.14
N GLY A 34 2.35 6.50 4.01
CA GLY A 34 2.85 5.44 3.14
C GLY A 34 1.87 4.89 2.10
N CYS A 35 2.39 4.05 1.20
CA CYS A 35 1.62 3.40 0.14
C CYS A 35 0.71 2.28 0.68
N ALA A 36 -0.16 1.73 -0.19
CA ALA A 36 -1.13 0.70 0.18
C ALA A 36 -0.49 -0.53 0.86
N LEU A 37 0.72 -0.93 0.45
CA LEU A 37 1.48 -1.99 1.10
C LEU A 37 1.77 -1.65 2.57
N LEU A 38 2.31 -0.46 2.84
CA LEU A 38 2.64 -0.03 4.21
C LEU A 38 1.39 0.10 5.08
N GLN A 39 0.28 0.55 4.50
CA GLN A 39 -1.00 0.63 5.19
C GLN A 39 -1.52 -0.76 5.58
N ALA A 40 -1.40 -1.74 4.69
CA ALA A 40 -1.76 -3.13 4.98
C ALA A 40 -0.88 -3.73 6.08
N LEU A 41 0.44 -3.55 5.99
CA LEU A 41 1.40 -4.01 6.99
C LEU A 41 1.11 -3.40 8.36
N ARG A 42 0.80 -2.11 8.40
CA ARG A 42 0.44 -1.40 9.64
C ARG A 42 -0.79 -2.02 10.29
N GLY A 43 -1.82 -2.34 9.49
CA GLY A 43 -2.99 -3.08 9.97
C GLY A 43 -2.63 -4.43 10.61
N GLN A 44 -1.72 -5.18 10.00
CA GLN A 44 -1.24 -6.47 10.54
C GLN A 44 -0.43 -6.30 11.83
N VAL A 45 0.45 -5.29 11.89
CA VAL A 45 1.25 -4.98 13.09
C VAL A 45 0.34 -4.59 14.25
N GLN A 46 -0.64 -3.72 14.01
CA GLN A 46 -1.62 -3.28 15.02
C GLN A 46 -2.54 -4.42 15.48
N ALA A 47 -2.93 -5.32 14.57
CA ALA A 47 -3.68 -6.53 14.91
C ALA A 47 -2.80 -7.59 15.64
N GLY A 48 -1.49 -7.36 15.74
CA GLY A 48 -0.55 -8.29 16.36
C GLY A 48 -0.30 -9.57 15.54
N GLN A 49 -0.65 -9.55 14.26
CA GLN A 49 -0.61 -10.69 13.33
C GLN A 49 0.64 -10.71 12.44
N TYR A 50 1.51 -9.70 12.56
CA TYR A 50 2.70 -9.58 11.72
C TYR A 50 3.91 -10.33 12.32
N PRO A 51 4.31 -11.50 11.78
CA PRO A 51 5.51 -12.20 12.22
C PRO A 51 6.79 -11.50 11.75
N THR A 52 7.89 -11.71 12.46
CA THR A 52 9.23 -11.23 12.05
C THR A 52 10.30 -12.32 12.04
N THR A 53 10.00 -13.52 12.55
CA THR A 53 10.93 -14.65 12.58
C THR A 53 11.21 -15.24 11.19
N GLY A 54 10.32 -15.05 10.21
CA GLY A 54 10.43 -15.64 8.86
C GLY A 54 11.03 -14.70 7.80
N GLY A 55 11.43 -13.49 8.18
CA GLY A 55 11.95 -12.49 7.22
C GLY A 55 10.86 -11.76 6.44
N GLU A 56 9.60 -11.77 6.90
CA GLU A 56 8.46 -11.13 6.23
C GLU A 56 8.67 -9.62 6.04
N TYR A 57 9.44 -8.98 6.93
CA TYR A 57 9.85 -7.59 6.78
C TYR A 57 10.82 -7.34 5.62
N LEU A 58 11.63 -8.33 5.22
CA LEU A 58 12.50 -8.24 4.05
C LEU A 58 11.67 -8.30 2.77
N GLU A 59 10.72 -9.23 2.70
CA GLU A 59 9.78 -9.34 1.57
C GLU A 59 8.97 -8.05 1.39
N ALA A 60 8.51 -7.46 2.49
CA ALA A 60 7.86 -6.15 2.48
C ALA A 60 8.75 -5.05 1.89
N ILE A 61 10.04 -5.01 2.25
CA ILE A 61 11.00 -4.03 1.72
C ILE A 61 11.27 -4.27 0.22
N PHE A 62 11.48 -5.51 -0.20
CA PHE A 62 11.71 -5.82 -1.61
C PHE A 62 10.49 -5.50 -2.47
N THR A 63 9.30 -5.90 -2.02
CA THR A 63 8.02 -5.57 -2.68
C THR A 63 7.83 -4.05 -2.77
N HIS A 64 8.15 -3.31 -1.70
CA HIS A 64 8.11 -1.85 -1.71
C HIS A 64 9.04 -1.26 -2.78
N ARG A 65 10.29 -1.73 -2.84
CA ARG A 65 11.30 -1.23 -3.79
C ARG A 65 10.93 -1.51 -5.24
N GLU A 66 10.36 -2.69 -5.53
CA GLU A 66 9.83 -3.00 -6.86
C GLU A 66 8.69 -2.05 -7.25
N ALA A 67 7.76 -1.78 -6.32
CA ALA A 67 6.67 -0.83 -6.55
C ALA A 67 7.19 0.60 -6.77
N VAL A 68 8.19 1.04 -6.00
CA VAL A 68 8.85 2.34 -6.21
C VAL A 68 9.51 2.41 -7.59
N ALA A 69 10.22 1.35 -8.00
CA ALA A 69 10.87 1.31 -9.31
C ALA A 69 9.86 1.44 -10.47
N ALA A 70 8.66 0.87 -10.31
CA ALA A 70 7.58 0.98 -11.29
C ALA A 70 6.89 2.35 -11.27
N PHE A 71 6.67 2.95 -10.10
CA PHE A 71 5.96 4.22 -9.97
C PHE A 71 6.46 5.08 -8.78
N PRO A 72 7.57 5.80 -8.91
CA PRO A 72 8.18 6.55 -7.80
C PRO A 72 7.27 7.64 -7.19
N GLN A 73 6.45 8.27 -8.04
CA GLN A 73 5.61 9.44 -7.66
C GLN A 73 4.60 9.10 -6.55
N GLY A 74 4.16 7.84 -6.48
CA GLY A 74 3.18 7.35 -5.51
C GLY A 74 3.76 7.09 -4.11
N HIS A 75 5.07 7.25 -3.91
CA HIS A 75 5.76 6.76 -2.70
C HIS A 75 6.41 7.88 -1.85
N HIS A 76 6.05 9.15 -2.06
CA HIS A 76 6.61 10.30 -1.35
C HIS A 76 6.40 10.25 0.18
N ASN A 77 5.32 9.65 0.66
CA ASN A 77 5.02 9.51 2.10
C ASN A 77 5.49 8.17 2.70
N CYS A 78 6.21 7.33 1.95
CA CYS A 78 6.63 6.02 2.44
C CYS A 78 7.73 6.11 3.51
N ALA A 79 8.55 7.16 3.51
CA ALA A 79 9.53 7.39 4.58
C ALA A 79 8.84 7.51 5.96
N VAL A 80 7.73 8.25 6.03
CA VAL A 80 6.92 8.36 7.26
C VAL A 80 6.25 7.03 7.58
N GLY A 81 5.69 6.35 6.58
CA GLY A 81 5.05 5.04 6.78
C GLY A 81 5.98 3.97 7.35
N PHE A 82 7.22 3.87 6.87
CA PHE A 82 8.22 2.95 7.43
C PHE A 82 8.67 3.35 8.83
N SER A 83 8.79 4.66 9.10
CA SER A 83 9.11 5.16 10.45
C SER A 83 8.01 4.81 11.46
N ASP A 84 6.74 4.96 11.06
CA ASP A 84 5.58 4.55 11.85
C ASP A 84 5.60 3.04 12.16
N LEU A 85 5.86 2.21 11.14
CA LEU A 85 5.96 0.76 11.31
C LEU A 85 7.08 0.38 12.29
N ALA A 86 8.26 1.00 12.17
CA ALA A 86 9.36 0.74 13.09
C ALA A 86 8.99 1.10 14.53
N MET A 87 8.33 2.24 14.77
CA MET A 87 7.87 2.62 16.11
C MET A 87 6.81 1.65 16.66
N GLU A 88 5.88 1.19 15.83
CA GLU A 88 4.85 0.24 16.24
C GLU A 88 5.45 -1.13 16.59
N LEU A 89 6.47 -1.58 15.85
CA LEU A 89 7.25 -2.78 16.16
C LEU A 89 8.05 -2.63 17.46
N GLU A 90 8.73 -1.51 17.69
CA GLU A 90 9.48 -1.30 18.95
C GLU A 90 8.59 -1.33 20.20
N ARG A 91 7.35 -0.86 20.08
CA ARG A 91 6.42 -0.77 21.21
C ARG A 91 5.71 -2.11 21.49
N ARG A 92 5.80 -3.11 20.61
CA ARG A 92 5.02 -4.33 20.75
C ARG A 92 5.68 -5.30 21.72
N GLY A 93 4.85 -6.02 22.47
CA GLY A 93 5.33 -7.00 23.44
C GLY A 93 5.98 -8.22 22.78
N MET A 94 6.95 -8.79 23.49
CA MET A 94 7.68 -9.99 23.10
C MET A 94 6.74 -11.19 22.90
N ARG A 95 6.96 -11.94 21.82
CA ARG A 95 6.38 -13.26 21.53
C ARG A 95 7.39 -14.08 20.71
N PRO A 96 7.29 -15.43 20.70
CA PRO A 96 8.23 -16.27 19.94
C PRO A 96 8.26 -16.00 18.41
N ASP A 97 7.14 -15.59 17.82
CA ASP A 97 7.00 -15.20 16.42
C ASP A 97 7.54 -13.79 16.10
N ARG A 98 8.19 -13.16 17.08
CA ARG A 98 8.64 -11.76 17.07
C ARG A 98 10.10 -11.57 17.46
N GLU A 99 10.89 -12.65 17.39
CA GLU A 99 12.31 -12.60 17.72
C GLU A 99 13.07 -11.64 16.79
N GLY A 100 12.63 -11.51 15.54
CA GLY A 100 13.22 -10.62 14.53
C GLY A 100 12.76 -9.15 14.59
N ASP A 101 12.11 -8.71 15.68
CA ASP A 101 11.60 -7.34 15.78
C ASP A 101 12.70 -6.28 15.71
N ALA A 102 13.84 -6.53 16.35
CA ALA A 102 14.95 -5.59 16.36
C ALA A 102 15.52 -5.39 14.95
N GLU A 103 15.70 -6.48 14.19
CA GLU A 103 16.15 -6.48 12.81
C GLU A 103 15.13 -5.82 11.89
N ALA A 104 13.84 -6.12 12.06
CA ALA A 104 12.77 -5.49 11.29
C ALA A 104 12.70 -3.98 11.52
N VAL A 105 12.82 -3.53 12.77
CA VAL A 105 12.88 -2.11 13.14
C VAL A 105 14.06 -1.42 12.47
N ALA A 106 15.25 -2.02 12.54
CA ALA A 106 16.45 -1.48 11.92
C ALA A 106 16.30 -1.39 10.40
N ALA A 107 15.75 -2.43 9.77
CA ALA A 107 15.53 -2.48 8.32
C ALA A 107 14.52 -1.42 7.86
N PHE A 108 13.39 -1.26 8.56
CA PHE A 108 12.39 -0.24 8.23
C PHE A 108 12.91 1.19 8.44
N ARG A 109 13.69 1.45 9.49
CA ARG A 109 14.35 2.76 9.66
C ARG A 109 15.34 3.07 8.55
N HIS A 110 16.13 2.06 8.14
CA HIS A 110 17.06 2.22 7.03
C HIS A 110 16.31 2.54 5.72
N GLU A 111 15.23 1.81 5.44
CA GLU A 111 14.42 2.06 4.25
C GLU A 111 13.78 3.46 4.27
N ALA A 112 13.30 3.92 5.42
CA ALA A 112 12.79 5.28 5.59
C ALA A 112 13.85 6.34 5.24
N TRP A 113 15.09 6.15 5.70
CA TRP A 113 16.21 7.04 5.39
C TRP A 113 16.54 7.04 3.89
N VAL A 114 16.59 5.87 3.25
CA VAL A 114 16.86 5.74 1.81
C VAL A 114 15.82 6.52 0.98
N ILE A 115 14.53 6.40 1.31
CA ILE A 115 13.46 7.12 0.61
C ILE A 115 13.59 8.62 0.84
N TRP A 116 13.91 9.04 2.07
CA TRP A 116 14.09 10.45 2.40
C TRP A 116 15.23 11.07 1.56
N GLU A 117 16.40 10.43 1.50
CA GLU A 117 17.53 10.90 0.68
C GLU A 117 17.16 11.02 -0.81
N GLN A 118 16.44 10.03 -1.34
CA GLN A 118 15.98 10.07 -2.74
C GLN A 118 15.01 11.22 -3.01
N SER A 119 14.16 11.56 -2.05
CA SER A 119 13.22 12.71 -2.16
C SER A 119 13.95 14.06 -2.14
N VAL A 120 15.04 14.18 -1.37
CA VAL A 120 15.87 15.39 -1.31
C VAL A 120 16.60 15.62 -2.63
N VAL A 121 17.10 14.55 -3.26
CA VAL A 121 17.74 14.61 -4.59
C VAL A 121 16.75 14.99 -5.68
N ALA A 122 15.53 14.44 -5.66
CA ALA A 122 14.49 14.74 -6.65
C ALA A 122 13.87 16.14 -6.52
N GLY A 123 14.04 16.81 -5.37
CA GLY A 123 13.49 18.14 -5.08
C GLY A 123 14.43 19.32 -5.39
N ARG A 124 15.59 19.10 -6.01
CA ARG A 124 16.48 20.19 -6.45
C ARG A 124 16.04 20.72 -7.83
N PRO A 125 15.74 22.03 -7.97
CA PRO A 125 15.41 22.64 -9.26
C PRO A 125 16.61 22.66 -10.22
#